data_AF-A0A6J6T4Z3-F1
#
_entry.id   AF-A0A6J6T4Z3-F1
#
_cell.length_a   1.000
_cell.length_b   1.000
_cell.length_c   1.000
_cell.angle_alpha   90.00
_cell.angle_beta   90.00
_cell.angle_gamma   90.00
#
_symmetry.space_group_name_H-M   'P 1'
#
loop_
_entity.id
_entity.type
_entity.pdbx_description
1 polymer ?
#
loop_
_entity_poly.entity_id
_entity_poly.type
_entity_poly.pdbx_seq_one_letter_code
_entity_poly.pdbx_strand_id
1 'polypeptide(L)'
;MVIGEGRLDEQTLAGKGPAFVAAIAKAAGKPVYALAGSSTLTAKQGEELGIRTKSDVVTLVEVAGSLDAALGDPRIWLVKAIEVLGQRLQASGL
;
A
#
# COMPACT_ATOMS: atom_id res chain seq x y z
N MET A 1 0.46 -2.48 -10.29
CA MET A 1 -0.98 -2.40 -9.95
C MET A 1 -1.08 -1.71 -8.62
N VAL A 2 -1.92 -0.70 -8.49
CA VAL A 2 -2.10 0.01 -7.22
C VAL A 2 -3.36 -0.53 -6.53
N ILE A 3 -3.25 -0.85 -5.24
CA ILE A 3 -4.37 -1.21 -4.37
C ILE A 3 -4.45 -0.23 -3.20
N GLY A 4 -5.61 -0.13 -2.56
CA GLY A 4 -5.70 0.64 -1.33
C GLY A 4 -6.93 0.40 -0.49
N GLU A 5 -6.77 0.67 0.81
CA GLU A 5 -7.81 0.54 1.84
C GLU A 5 -7.43 1.32 3.11
N GLY A 6 -8.33 1.40 4.09
CA GLY A 6 -8.06 2.10 5.35
C GLY A 6 -6.95 1.45 6.17
N ARG A 7 -6.91 0.12 6.23
CA ARG A 7 -5.92 -0.64 6.98
C ARG A 7 -5.58 -1.93 6.25
N LEU A 8 -4.29 -2.15 6.00
CA LEU A 8 -3.77 -3.41 5.48
C LEU A 8 -3.42 -4.34 6.65
N ASP A 9 -4.15 -5.43 6.78
CA ASP A 9 -3.90 -6.45 7.81
C ASP A 9 -4.24 -7.85 7.31
N GLU A 10 -4.26 -8.83 8.22
CA GLU A 10 -4.58 -10.22 7.87
C GLU A 10 -5.97 -10.38 7.25
N GLN A 11 -6.93 -9.49 7.54
CA GLN A 11 -8.26 -9.55 6.96
C GLN A 11 -8.26 -9.12 5.48
N THR A 12 -7.31 -8.28 5.07
CA THR A 12 -7.11 -7.95 3.64
C THR A 12 -6.92 -9.22 2.82
N LEU A 13 -6.13 -10.18 3.33
CA LEU A 13 -5.86 -11.46 2.66
C LEU A 13 -7.11 -12.33 2.49
N ALA A 14 -8.14 -12.11 3.32
CA ALA A 14 -9.37 -12.89 3.32
C ALA A 14 -10.32 -12.57 2.14
N GLY A 15 -9.93 -11.70 1.21
CA GLY A 15 -10.41 -11.81 -0.18
C GLY A 15 -11.56 -10.90 -0.58
N LYS A 16 -11.63 -9.66 -0.07
CA LYS A 16 -12.52 -8.64 -0.67
C LYS A 16 -11.73 -7.44 -1.18
N GLY A 17 -12.07 -6.95 -2.38
CA GLY A 17 -11.49 -5.73 -2.97
C GLY A 17 -9.98 -5.82 -3.26
N PRO A 18 -9.11 -5.23 -2.40
CA PRO A 18 -7.66 -5.19 -2.62
C PRO A 18 -6.99 -6.54 -2.91
N ALA A 19 -7.28 -7.59 -2.14
CA ALA A 19 -6.67 -8.91 -2.36
C ALA A 19 -7.06 -9.54 -3.71
N PHE A 20 -8.28 -9.28 -4.20
CA PHE A 20 -8.70 -9.77 -5.51
C PHE A 20 -7.93 -9.06 -6.64
N VAL A 21 -7.78 -7.73 -6.55
CA VAL A 21 -7.00 -6.95 -7.52
C VAL A 21 -5.52 -7.36 -7.47
N ALA A 22 -4.98 -7.61 -6.28
CA ALA A 22 -3.63 -8.11 -6.08
C ALA A 22 -3.43 -9.49 -6.73
N ALA A 23 -4.40 -10.41 -6.58
CA ALA A 23 -4.37 -11.72 -7.21
C ALA A 23 -4.35 -11.63 -8.75
N ILE A 24 -5.18 -10.73 -9.34
CA ILE A 24 -5.17 -10.48 -10.79
C ILE A 24 -3.81 -9.94 -11.25
N ALA A 25 -3.24 -8.98 -10.52
CA ALA A 25 -1.94 -8.41 -10.86
C ALA A 25 -0.82 -9.45 -10.81
N LYS A 26 -0.82 -10.29 -9.75
CA LYS A 26 0.13 -11.39 -9.57
C LYS A 26 0.01 -12.42 -10.70
N ALA A 27 -1.20 -12.83 -11.06
CA ALA A 27 -1.45 -13.73 -12.19
C ALA A 27 -0.95 -13.14 -13.53
N ALA A 28 -0.97 -11.81 -13.67
CA ALA A 28 -0.44 -11.10 -14.84
C ALA A 28 1.07 -10.76 -14.73
N GLY A 29 1.78 -11.22 -13.69
CA GLY A 29 3.20 -10.92 -13.47
C GLY A 29 3.50 -9.45 -13.14
N LYS A 30 2.48 -8.64 -12.81
CA LYS A 30 2.62 -7.22 -12.51
C LYS A 30 2.90 -7.00 -11.01
N PRO A 31 3.80 -6.07 -10.63
CA PRO A 31 4.00 -5.71 -9.23
C PRO A 31 2.72 -5.17 -8.60
N VAL A 32 2.55 -5.38 -7.30
CA VAL A 32 1.51 -4.74 -6.49
C VAL A 32 2.13 -3.67 -5.62
N TYR A 33 1.56 -2.47 -5.68
CA TYR A 33 1.89 -1.32 -4.83
C TYR A 33 0.67 -0.99 -3.98
N ALA A 34 0.88 -0.71 -2.69
CA ALA A 34 -0.20 -0.53 -1.74
C ALA A 34 -0.18 0.86 -1.11
N LEU A 35 -1.33 1.54 -1.17
CA LEU A 35 -1.59 2.79 -0.46
C LEU A 35 -2.61 2.51 0.63
N ALA A 36 -2.27 2.74 1.90
CA ALA A 36 -3.19 2.47 3.00
C ALA A 36 -3.21 3.57 4.05
N GLY A 37 -4.28 3.65 4.83
CA GLY A 37 -4.27 4.51 6.03
C GLY A 37 -3.17 4.05 7.00
N SER A 38 -3.13 2.75 7.28
CA SER A 38 -2.11 2.07 8.09
C SER A 38 -1.85 0.66 7.57
N SER A 39 -0.76 0.03 8.02
CA SER A 39 -0.46 -1.37 7.70
C SER A 39 0.12 -2.09 8.90
N THR A 40 -0.38 -3.30 9.14
CA THR A 40 0.22 -4.26 10.08
C THR A 40 0.64 -5.55 9.37
N LEU A 41 0.74 -5.53 8.04
CA LEU A 41 1.21 -6.68 7.29
C LEU A 41 2.67 -7.00 7.64
N THR A 42 2.92 -8.28 7.89
CA THR A 42 4.28 -8.84 7.89
C THR A 42 4.83 -8.91 6.47
N ALA A 43 6.16 -9.07 6.33
CA ALA A 43 6.79 -9.25 5.01
C ALA A 43 6.18 -10.43 4.24
N LYS A 44 5.97 -11.56 4.92
CA LYS A 44 5.34 -12.76 4.34
C LYS A 44 3.93 -12.48 3.82
N GLN A 45 3.10 -11.76 4.60
CA GLN A 45 1.75 -11.40 4.17
C GLN A 45 1.76 -10.42 3.00
N GLY A 46 2.76 -9.53 2.92
CA GLY A 46 2.98 -8.69 1.74
C GLY A 46 3.30 -9.51 0.49
N GLU A 47 4.20 -10.48 0.59
CA GLU A 47 4.56 -11.38 -0.52
C GLU A 47 3.36 -12.19 -1.04
N GLU A 48 2.47 -12.61 -0.13
CA GLU A 48 1.21 -13.29 -0.49
C GLU A 48 0.34 -12.41 -1.42
N LEU A 49 0.30 -11.10 -1.14
CA LEU A 49 -0.36 -10.07 -1.97
C LEU A 49 0.44 -9.66 -3.21
N GLY A 50 1.64 -10.18 -3.44
CA GLY A 50 2.49 -9.79 -4.57
C GLY A 50 3.19 -8.43 -4.39
N ILE A 51 3.24 -7.93 -3.15
CA ILE A 51 4.09 -6.81 -2.74
C ILE A 51 5.51 -7.37 -2.61
N ARG A 52 6.50 -6.74 -3.26
CA ARG A 52 7.87 -7.29 -3.37
C ARG A 52 8.76 -6.79 -2.24
N THR A 53 8.58 -5.53 -1.85
CA THR A 53 9.42 -4.87 -0.86
C THR A 53 8.56 -4.03 0.08
N LYS A 54 9.10 -3.69 1.26
CA LYS A 54 8.44 -2.73 2.17
C LYS A 54 8.22 -1.36 1.52
N SER A 55 9.10 -0.95 0.61
CA SER A 55 9.00 0.35 -0.07
C SER A 55 7.82 0.44 -1.04
N ASP A 56 7.27 -0.70 -1.48
CA ASP A 56 6.07 -0.79 -2.32
C ASP A 56 4.78 -0.51 -1.54
N VAL A 57 4.87 -0.37 -0.22
CA VAL A 57 3.78 0.04 0.66
C VAL A 57 4.05 1.44 1.18
N VAL A 58 3.07 2.32 1.04
CA VAL A 58 3.09 3.65 1.65
C VAL A 58 1.83 3.82 2.49
N THR A 59 1.99 4.23 3.75
CA THR A 59 0.85 4.49 4.62
C THR A 59 0.69 5.98 4.94
N LEU A 60 -0.55 6.43 5.10
CA LEU A 60 -0.84 7.81 5.49
C LEU A 60 -0.25 8.12 6.87
N VAL A 61 -0.34 7.19 7.83
CA VAL A 61 0.24 7.37 9.17
C VAL A 61 1.74 7.61 9.10
N GLU A 62 2.47 6.88 8.25
CA GLU A 62 3.91 7.00 8.10
C GLU A 62 4.30 8.33 7.44
N VAL A 63 3.55 8.77 6.42
CA VAL A 63 3.79 10.05 5.73
C VAL A 63 3.37 11.24 6.58
N ALA A 64 2.30 11.12 7.35
CA ALA A 64 1.80 12.15 8.26
C ALA A 64 2.60 12.26 9.57
N GLY A 65 3.37 11.21 9.91
CA GLY A 65 4.13 11.11 11.16
C GLY A 65 3.30 10.69 12.37
N SER A 66 1.97 10.70 12.29
CA SER A 66 1.08 10.20 13.35
C SER A 66 -0.32 9.83 12.83
N LEU A 67 -1.05 9.03 13.61
CA LEU A 67 -2.44 8.69 13.31
C LEU A 67 -3.36 9.91 13.37
N ASP A 68 -3.15 10.79 14.35
CA ASP A 68 -3.95 11.99 14.54
C ASP A 68 -3.82 12.93 13.33
N ALA A 69 -2.59 13.17 12.87
CA ALA A 69 -2.34 13.97 11.67
C ALA A 69 -2.97 13.33 10.42
N ALA A 70 -2.85 12.01 10.27
CA ALA A 70 -3.43 11.28 9.13
C ALA A 70 -4.97 11.35 9.09
N LEU A 71 -5.65 11.32 10.25
CA LEU A 71 -7.10 11.43 10.36
C LEU A 71 -7.61 12.87 10.26
N GLY A 72 -6.80 13.85 10.65
CA GLY A 72 -7.17 15.27 10.60
C GLY A 72 -7.40 15.78 9.17
N ASP A 73 -6.62 15.30 8.20
CA ASP A 73 -6.85 15.55 6.77
C ASP A 73 -6.41 14.35 5.91
N PRO A 74 -7.24 13.31 5.77
CA PRO A 74 -6.84 12.11 5.04
C PRO A 74 -6.59 12.38 3.55
N ARG A 75 -7.21 13.44 2.98
CA ARG A 75 -7.07 13.76 1.55
C ARG A 75 -5.69 14.31 1.24
N ILE A 76 -5.18 15.26 2.05
CA ILE A 76 -3.84 15.80 1.82
C ILE A 76 -2.77 14.71 1.98
N TRP A 77 -2.95 13.82 2.95
CA TRP A 77 -1.99 12.75 3.21
C TRP A 77 -2.06 11.64 2.16
N LEU A 78 -3.22 11.37 1.56
CA LEU A 78 -3.32 10.46 0.43
C LEU A 78 -2.54 10.99 -0.80
N VAL A 79 -2.65 12.29 -1.10
CA VAL A 79 -1.90 12.93 -2.20
C VAL A 79 -0.39 12.82 -1.94
N LYS A 80 0.06 13.18 -0.73
CA LYS A 80 1.48 13.06 -0.35
C LYS A 80 1.97 11.61 -0.38
N ALA A 81 1.15 10.65 0.04
CA ALA A 81 1.50 9.23 -0.02
C ALA A 81 1.70 8.75 -1.46
N ILE A 82 0.88 9.22 -2.40
CA ILE A 82 1.06 8.96 -3.84
C ILE A 82 2.36 9.57 -4.37
N GLU A 83 2.68 10.82 -3.97
CA GLU A 83 3.94 11.47 -4.35
C GLU A 83 5.15 10.67 -3.86
N VAL A 84 5.13 10.24 -2.59
CA VAL A 84 6.18 9.41 -2.00
C VAL A 84 6.32 8.08 -2.74
N LEU A 85 5.20 7.42 -3.06
CA LEU A 85 5.22 6.19 -3.85
C LEU A 85 5.84 6.45 -5.24
N GLY A 86 5.42 7.50 -5.93
CA GLY A 86 5.94 7.88 -7.24
C GLY A 86 7.46 8.11 -7.23
N GLN A 87 7.97 8.84 -6.23
CA GLN A 87 9.40 9.09 -6.07
C GLN A 87 10.18 7.80 -5.83
N ARG A 88 9.66 6.88 -5.00
CA ARG A 88 10.29 5.58 -4.74
C ARG A 88 10.37 4.72 -6.01
N LEU A 89 9.32 4.74 -6.82
CA LEU A 89 9.29 3.98 -8.09
C LEU A 89 10.28 4.54 -9.11
N GLN A 90 10.34 5.87 -9.26
CA GLN A 90 11.33 6.53 -10.13
C GLN A 90 12.76 6.22 -9.71
N ALA A 91 13.05 6.26 -8.40
CA ALA A 91 14.37 5.93 -7.86
C ALA A 91 14.75 4.44 -8.05
N SER A 92 13.76 3.56 -8.14
CA SER A 92 13.97 2.11 -8.31
C SER A 92 14.08 1.68 -9.78
N GLY A 93 14.06 2.64 -10.72
CA GLY A 93 14.21 2.38 -12.15
C GLY A 93 12.99 1.74 -12.81
N LEU A 94 11.79 2.00 -12.27
CA LEU A 94 10.53 1.69 -12.97
C LEU A 94 10.31 2.61 -14.18
#